data_AF-A0A962CAH9-F1
#
_entry.id   AF-A0A962CAH9-F1
#
_cell.length_a   1.000
_cell.length_b   1.000
_cell.length_c   1.000
_cell.angle_alpha   90.00
_cell.angle_beta   90.00
_cell.angle_gamma   90.00
#
_symmetry.space_group_name_H-M   'P 1'
#
loop_
_entity.id
_entity.type
_entity.pdbx_description
1 polymer ?
#
loop_
_entity_poly.entity_id
_entity_poly.type
_entity_poly.pdbx_seq_one_letter_code
_entity_poly.pdbx_strand_id
1 'polypeptide(L)'
;LDWNATAIELERKVRAFDPWPVAEARIGGERLRIWSARALPATTSDAPGTILAASATGLDLRCREGLLRVTEIQRDGGRRIGVRDWFNARPDLIDSLPGSRA
;
A
#
# COMPACT_ATOMS: atom_id res chain seq x y z
N LEU A 1 -1.49 -7.22 -7.14
CA LEU A 1 -2.71 -6.85 -6.41
C LEU A 1 -3.50 -5.95 -7.31
N ASP A 2 -4.79 -6.23 -7.42
CA ASP A 2 -5.76 -5.41 -8.13
C ASP A 2 -6.55 -4.64 -7.07
N TRP A 3 -6.44 -3.31 -7.08
CA TRP A 3 -7.07 -2.45 -6.09
C TRP A 3 -8.61 -2.48 -6.15
N ASN A 4 -9.18 -2.99 -7.25
CA ASN A 4 -10.63 -3.20 -7.38
C ASN A 4 -11.15 -4.39 -6.55
N ALA A 5 -10.30 -5.12 -5.83
CA ALA A 5 -10.70 -6.09 -4.80
C ALA A 5 -10.98 -5.41 -3.44
N THR A 6 -11.60 -6.11 -2.49
CA THR A 6 -11.72 -5.58 -1.11
C THR A 6 -10.38 -5.61 -0.38
N ALA A 7 -10.22 -4.74 0.61
CA ALA A 7 -9.02 -4.74 1.46
C ALA A 7 -8.78 -6.10 2.14
N ILE A 8 -9.85 -6.79 2.56
CA ILE A 8 -9.76 -8.12 3.18
C ILE A 8 -9.27 -9.16 2.16
N GLU A 9 -9.79 -9.13 0.92
CA GLU A 9 -9.32 -10.03 -0.15
C GLU A 9 -7.84 -9.81 -0.44
N LEU A 10 -7.40 -8.55 -0.47
CA LEU A 10 -6.00 -8.20 -0.74
C LEU A 10 -5.07 -8.56 0.42
N GLU A 11 -5.44 -8.31 1.67
CA GLU A 11 -4.67 -8.74 2.85
C GLU A 11 -4.47 -10.26 2.86
N ARG A 12 -5.54 -11.02 2.60
CA ARG A 12 -5.47 -12.49 2.52
C ARG A 12 -4.54 -12.95 1.40
N LYS A 13 -4.58 -12.30 0.23
CA LYS A 13 -3.66 -12.59 -0.88
C LYS A 13 -2.21 -12.31 -0.52
N VAL A 14 -1.93 -11.19 0.16
CA VAL A 14 -0.57 -10.87 0.64
C VAL A 14 -0.05 -12.00 1.54
N ARG A 15 -0.85 -12.40 2.53
CA ARG A 15 -0.48 -13.48 3.46
C ARG A 15 -0.32 -14.84 2.77
N ALA A 16 -1.21 -15.16 1.83
CA ALA A 16 -1.18 -16.44 1.12
C ALA A 16 0.02 -16.58 0.16
N PHE A 17 0.59 -15.46 -0.29
CA PHE A 17 1.69 -15.45 -1.25
C PHE A 17 3.08 -15.25 -0.60
N ASP A 18 3.16 -15.13 0.73
CA ASP A 18 4.44 -15.15 1.47
C ASP A 18 4.78 -16.60 1.87
N PRO A 19 5.95 -17.16 1.47
CA PRO A 19 7.11 -16.50 0.88
C PRO A 19 7.19 -16.49 -0.66
N TRP A 20 6.36 -17.25 -1.35
CA TRP A 20 6.32 -17.34 -2.82
C TRP A 20 4.88 -17.55 -3.29
N PRO A 21 4.40 -16.88 -4.37
CA PRO A 21 5.13 -16.06 -5.35
C PRO A 21 5.30 -14.57 -4.98
N VAL A 22 4.87 -14.16 -3.79
CA VAL A 22 4.78 -12.77 -3.30
C VAL A 22 3.73 -11.94 -4.02
N ALA A 23 2.94 -11.19 -3.23
CA ALA A 23 2.01 -10.22 -3.80
C ALA A 23 2.78 -9.01 -4.35
N GLU A 24 2.40 -8.53 -5.54
CA GLU A 24 3.06 -7.37 -6.18
C GLU A 24 2.05 -6.33 -6.60
N ALA A 25 2.34 -5.04 -6.46
CA ALA A 25 1.46 -3.97 -6.91
C ALA A 25 2.24 -2.75 -7.40
N ARG A 26 1.57 -1.88 -8.16
CA ARG A 26 2.11 -0.55 -8.50
C ARG A 26 1.63 0.47 -7.47
N ILE A 27 2.57 1.15 -6.82
CA ILE A 27 2.31 2.18 -5.81
C ILE A 27 3.22 3.37 -6.11
N GLY A 28 2.60 4.55 -6.31
CA GLY A 28 3.32 5.78 -6.67
C GLY A 28 4.33 5.58 -7.80
N GLY A 29 3.89 5.00 -8.92
CA GLY A 29 4.73 4.78 -10.11
C GLY A 29 5.72 3.62 -10.05
N GLU A 30 5.94 2.98 -8.90
CA GLU A 30 6.91 1.89 -8.75
C GLU A 30 6.23 0.52 -8.57
N ARG A 31 6.83 -0.54 -9.13
CA ARG A 31 6.41 -1.92 -8.88
C ARG A 31 7.05 -2.42 -7.59
N LEU A 32 6.22 -2.75 -6.60
CA LEU A 32 6.65 -3.21 -5.29
C LEU A 32 6.11 -4.61 -5.02
N ARG A 33 6.96 -5.44 -4.40
CA ARG A 33 6.53 -6.63 -3.68
C ARG A 33 6.02 -6.22 -2.31
N ILE A 34 4.88 -6.77 -1.91
CA ILE A 34 4.18 -6.49 -0.66
C ILE A 34 4.28 -7.74 0.19
N TRP A 35 4.94 -7.59 1.34
CA TRP A 35 5.20 -8.68 2.27
C TRP A 35 4.22 -8.69 3.43
N SER A 36 3.81 -7.51 3.88
CA SER A 36 2.90 -7.38 5.02
C SER A 36 1.92 -6.23 4.80
N ALA A 37 0.65 -6.52 5.10
CA ALA A 37 -0.43 -5.57 5.00
C ALA A 37 -1.56 -5.91 5.99
N ARG A 38 -2.43 -4.94 6.27
CA ARG A 38 -3.63 -5.10 7.10
C ARG A 38 -4.83 -4.48 6.40
N ALA A 39 -5.97 -5.17 6.45
CA ALA A 39 -7.24 -4.61 6.02
C ALA A 39 -7.81 -3.71 7.13
N LEU A 40 -8.26 -2.52 6.76
CA LEU A 40 -8.92 -1.57 7.65
C LEU A 40 -10.31 -1.23 7.10
N PRO A 41 -11.34 -1.14 7.96
CA PRO A 41 -12.63 -0.62 7.56
C PRO A 41 -12.50 0.88 7.30
N ALA A 42 -13.07 1.35 6.18
CA ALA A 42 -13.21 2.77 5.90
C ALA A 42 -14.31 3.01 4.87
N THR A 43 -14.94 4.17 4.98
CA THR A 43 -15.95 4.66 4.04
C THR A 43 -15.39 5.91 3.38
N THR A 44 -14.87 5.77 2.17
CA THR A 44 -14.45 6.92 1.35
C THR A 44 -14.83 6.71 -0.11
N SER A 45 -15.14 7.81 -0.78
CA SER A 45 -15.45 7.92 -2.20
C SER A 45 -14.21 7.99 -3.11
N ASP A 46 -13.00 7.96 -2.55
CA ASP A 46 -11.77 7.95 -3.34
C ASP A 46 -11.69 6.74 -4.26
N ALA A 47 -11.00 6.91 -5.40
CA ALA A 47 -10.82 5.84 -6.37
C ALA A 47 -9.90 4.72 -5.80
N PRO A 48 -10.16 3.44 -6.12
CA PRO A 48 -9.24 2.36 -5.78
C PRO A 48 -7.81 2.59 -6.30
N GLY A 49 -6.82 2.30 -5.47
CA GLY A 49 -5.39 2.54 -5.75
C GLY A 49 -4.90 3.92 -5.32
N THR A 50 -5.78 4.82 -4.88
CA THR A 50 -5.40 6.10 -4.29
C THR A 50 -4.71 5.89 -2.96
N ILE A 51 -3.58 6.57 -2.77
CA ILE A 51 -2.89 6.61 -1.48
C ILE A 51 -3.55 7.71 -0.65
N LEU A 52 -4.11 7.34 0.50
CA LEU A 52 -4.87 8.28 1.35
C LEU A 52 -4.06 8.80 2.53
N ALA A 53 -3.15 7.97 3.06
CA ALA A 53 -2.32 8.35 4.20
C ALA A 53 -0.98 7.64 4.15
N ALA A 54 0.07 8.36 4.52
CA ALA A 54 1.37 7.82 4.84
C ALA A 54 1.70 8.18 6.30
N SER A 55 1.89 7.18 7.15
CA SER A 55 2.12 7.39 8.59
C SER A 55 3.18 6.44 9.13
N ALA A 56 3.55 6.63 10.41
CA ALA A 56 4.43 5.71 11.11
C ALA A 56 3.89 4.27 11.16
N THR A 57 2.58 4.09 11.02
CA THR A 57 1.94 2.76 11.06
C THR A 57 1.89 2.06 9.70
N GLY A 58 2.12 2.78 8.60
CA GLY A 58 2.06 2.23 7.25
C GLY A 58 1.51 3.20 6.21
N LEU A 59 1.28 2.66 5.02
CA LEU A 59 0.74 3.36 3.85
C LEU A 59 -0.66 2.83 3.55
N ASP A 60 -1.66 3.71 3.58
CA ASP A 60 -3.05 3.34 3.38
C ASP A 60 -3.47 3.55 1.93
N LEU A 61 -3.81 2.46 1.26
CA LEU A 61 -4.35 2.48 -0.10
C LEU A 61 -5.85 2.18 -0.11
N ARG A 62 -6.59 2.98 -0.87
CA ARG A 62 -8.01 2.72 -1.12
C ARG A 62 -8.18 1.45 -1.95
N CYS A 63 -9.06 0.57 -1.49
CA CYS A 63 -9.51 -0.62 -2.23
C CYS A 63 -10.93 -0.40 -2.77
N ARG A 64 -11.58 -1.42 -3.35
CA ARG A 64 -13.03 -1.35 -3.63
C ARG A 64 -13.82 -1.11 -2.34
N GLU A 65 -13.46 -1.85 -1.30
CA GLU A 65 -14.06 -1.75 0.04
C GLU A 65 -12.95 -1.75 1.10
N GLY A 66 -13.03 -0.81 2.03
CA GLY A 66 -11.99 -0.58 3.04
C GLY A 66 -10.67 -0.03 2.47
N LEU A 67 -9.65 -0.04 3.33
CA LEU A 67 -8.27 0.35 3.02
C LEU A 67 -7.33 -0.83 3.25
N LEU A 68 -6.32 -0.95 2.41
CA LEU A 68 -5.19 -1.83 2.66
C LEU A 68 -4.03 -0.99 3.21
N ARG A 69 -3.71 -1.18 4.48
CA ARG A 69 -2.51 -0.63 5.11
C ARG A 69 -1.34 -1.52 4.79
N VAL A 70 -0.46 -1.09 3.90
CA VAL A 70 0.80 -1.77 3.62
C VAL A 70 1.83 -1.38 4.69
N THR A 71 2.60 -2.34 5.20
CA THR A 71 3.60 -2.10 6.25
C THR A 71 5.01 -2.50 5.84
N GLU A 72 5.15 -3.55 5.02
CA GLU A 72 6.45 -4.02 4.53
C GLU A 72 6.42 -4.26 3.03
N ILE A 73 7.46 -3.76 2.37
CA ILE A 73 7.62 -3.82 0.93
C ILE A 73 9.05 -4.22 0.53
N GLN A 74 9.21 -4.60 -0.73
CA GLN A 74 10.51 -4.82 -1.35
C GLN A 74 10.47 -4.24 -2.76
N ARG A 75 11.48 -3.42 -3.06
CA ARG A 75 11.77 -2.94 -4.42
C ARG A 75 12.42 -4.06 -5.22
N ASP A 76 12.32 -4.00 -6.54
CA ASP A 76 12.95 -5.01 -7.39
C ASP A 76 14.46 -5.10 -7.13
N GLY A 77 14.98 -6.33 -6.97
CA GLY A 77 16.37 -6.60 -6.56
C GLY A 77 16.79 -6.10 -5.15
N GLY A 78 15.89 -5.46 -4.39
CA GLY A 78 16.19 -4.88 -3.08
C GLY A 78 15.95 -5.82 -1.90
N ARG A 79 16.24 -5.35 -0.68
CA ARG A 79 15.88 -6.02 0.59
C ARG A 79 14.43 -5.72 0.99
N ARG A 80 13.84 -6.56 1.86
CA ARG A 80 12.59 -6.24 2.56
C ARG A 80 12.83 -5.04 3.48
N ILE A 81 11.98 -4.02 3.40
CA ILE A 81 12.04 -2.79 4.20
C ILE A 81 10.64 -2.41 4.70
N GLY A 82 10.59 -1.60 5.76
CA GLY A 82 9.35 -0.96 6.16
C GLY A 82 8.90 0.04 5.10
N VAL A 83 7.60 0.13 4.85
CA VAL A 83 7.04 1.07 3.86
C VAL A 83 7.35 2.53 4.22
N ARG A 84 7.59 2.80 5.50
CA ARG A 84 8.00 4.13 6.01
C ARG A 84 9.31 4.61 5.43
N ASP A 85 10.32 3.74 5.40
CA ASP A 85 11.63 4.07 4.85
C ASP A 85 11.51 4.41 3.35
N TRP A 86 10.58 3.73 2.68
CA TRP A 86 10.31 3.96 1.27
C TRP A 86 9.61 5.30 0.99
N PHE A 87 8.54 5.66 1.71
CA PHE A 87 7.84 6.93 1.44
C PHE A 87 8.59 8.16 1.96
N ASN A 88 9.38 8.04 3.05
CA ASN A 88 10.21 9.14 3.55
C ASN A 88 11.25 9.60 2.52
N ALA A 89 11.68 8.71 1.64
CA ALA A 89 12.59 9.03 0.54
C ALA A 89 11.89 9.69 -0.67
N ARG A 90 10.56 9.92 -0.61
CA ARG A 90 9.74 10.42 -1.72
C ARG A 90 8.83 11.58 -1.32
N PRO A 91 9.38 12.81 -1.22
CA PRO A 91 8.61 14.00 -0.89
C PRO A 91 7.43 14.24 -1.86
N ASP A 92 7.64 13.95 -3.14
CA ASP A 92 6.65 14.05 -4.21
C ASP A 92 5.37 13.23 -3.93
N LEU A 93 5.54 12.05 -3.33
CA LEU A 93 4.41 11.19 -2.98
C LEU A 93 3.61 11.77 -1.82
N ILE A 94 4.29 12.34 -0.83
CA ILE A 94 3.66 12.98 0.34
C ILE A 94 2.85 14.20 -0.11
N ASP A 95 3.42 15.01 -1.02
CA ASP A 95 2.76 16.19 -1.58
C ASP A 95 1.53 15.82 -2.43
N SER A 96 1.47 14.61 -2.97
CA SER A 96 0.33 14.12 -3.76
C SER A 96 -0.83 13.57 -2.92
N LEU A 97 -0.67 13.44 -1.60
CA LEU A 97 -1.71 12.86 -0.74
C LEU A 97 -2.93 13.79 -0.62
N PRO A 98 -4.15 13.24 -0.53
CA PRO A 98 -5.34 14.04 -0.25
C PRO A 98 -5.15 14.86 1.04
N GLY A 99 -5.31 16.18 0.94
CA GLY A 99 -5.16 17.08 2.09
C GLY A 99 -3.73 17.47 2.47
N SER A 100 -2.72 17.15 1.64
CA SER A 100 -1.31 17.53 1.83
C SER A 100 -1.00 19.04 1.70
N ARG A 101 -1.99 19.90 1.48
CA ARG A 101 -1.80 21.35 1.34
C ARG A 101 -2.16 22.10 2.62
N ALA A 102 -1.14 22.63 3.27
CA ALA A 102 -1.17 23.95 3.89
C ALA A 102 -0.48 24.94 2.92
#